data_AF-A0A3C1SDD7-F1
#
_entry.id   AF-A0A3C1SDD7-F1
#
_cell.length_a   1.000
_cell.length_b   1.000
_cell.length_c   1.000
_cell.angle_alpha   90.00
_cell.angle_beta   90.00
_cell.angle_gamma   90.00
#
_symmetry.space_group_name_H-M   'P 1'
#
loop_
_entity.id
_entity.type
_entity.pdbx_description
1 polymer ?
#
loop_
_entity_poly.entity_id
_entity_poly.type
_entity_poly.pdbx_seq_one_letter_code
_entity_poly.pdbx_strand_id
1 'polypeptide(L)' 'DEKLISDAVRALPRELLNELEQASVRGDTMAIESLIAQIRPLNAPLADFLKTLADNFDYGRILELVIKKV' A
#
# COMPACT_ATOMS: atom_id res chain seq x y z
N ASP A 1 4.66 15.72 3.85
CA ASP A 1 3.57 15.01 3.12
C ASP A 1 3.04 13.72 3.76
N GLU A 2 3.58 13.24 4.89
CA GLU A 2 3.15 11.97 5.51
C GLU A 2 1.65 11.92 5.88
N LYS A 3 1.06 13.08 6.21
CA LYS A 3 -0.39 13.24 6.45
C LYS A 3 -1.23 13.00 5.18
N LEU A 4 -0.77 13.50 4.04
CA LEU A 4 -1.47 13.30 2.75
C LEU A 4 -1.46 11.84 2.33
N ILE A 5 -0.36 11.12 2.60
CA ILE A 5 -0.28 9.68 2.36
C ILE A 5 -1.22 8.90 3.29
N SER A 6 -1.28 9.26 4.58
CA SER A 6 -2.21 8.63 5.53
C SER A 6 -3.67 8.81 5.12
N ASP A 7 -4.06 10.03 4.72
CA ASP A 7 -5.44 10.30 4.28
C ASP A 7 -5.75 9.59 2.94
N ALA A 8 -4.77 9.49 2.04
CA ALA A 8 -4.89 8.72 0.80
C ALA A 8 -5.09 7.23 1.05
N VAL A 9 -4.36 6.64 2.01
CA VAL A 9 -4.50 5.23 2.40
C VAL A 9 -5.90 4.99 2.99
N ARG A 10 -6.38 5.89 3.87
CA ARG A 10 -7.73 5.79 4.46
C ARG A 10 -8.88 5.92 3.46
N ALA A 11 -8.64 6.58 2.33
CA ALA A 11 -9.62 6.72 1.26
C ALA A 11 -9.74 5.45 0.37
N LEU A 12 -8.81 4.49 0.51
CA LEU A 12 -8.88 3.23 -0.23
C LEU A 12 -9.98 2.30 0.33
N PRO A 13 -10.55 1.42 -0.53
CA PRO A 13 -11.39 0.32 -0.09
C PRO A 13 -10.70 -0.53 0.98
N ARG A 14 -11.45 -0.92 2.02
CA ARG A 14 -10.92 -1.69 3.16
C ARG A 14 -10.40 -3.05 2.73
N GLU A 15 -11.02 -3.65 1.73
CA GLU A 15 -10.62 -4.93 1.14
C GLU A 15 -9.21 -4.84 0.55
N LEU A 16 -8.93 -3.79 -0.23
CA LEU A 16 -7.60 -3.55 -0.79
C LEU A 16 -6.54 -3.33 0.30
N LEU A 17 -6.90 -2.61 1.37
CA LEU A 17 -5.99 -2.40 2.50
C LEU A 17 -5.68 -3.70 3.24
N ASN A 18 -6.70 -4.52 3.51
CA ASN A 18 -6.52 -5.81 4.18
C ASN A 18 -5.70 -6.79 3.31
N GLU A 19 -5.96 -6.81 2.01
CA GLU A 19 -5.20 -7.65 1.07
C GLU A 19 -3.73 -7.18 0.97
N LEU A 20 -3.50 -5.87 0.93
CA LEU A 20 -2.15 -5.31 0.91
C LEU A 20 -1.40 -5.57 2.22
N GLU A 21 -2.08 -5.50 3.36
CA GLU A 21 -1.52 -5.91 4.65
C GLU A 21 -1.11 -7.38 4.62
N GLN A 22 -2.01 -8.29 4.25
CA GLN A 22 -1.73 -9.73 4.21
C GLN A 22 -0.60 -10.08 3.23
N ALA A 23 -0.61 -9.49 2.03
CA ALA A 23 0.43 -9.69 1.04
C ALA A 23 1.80 -9.19 1.55
N SER A 24 1.82 -8.04 2.24
CA SER A 24 3.04 -7.49 2.84
C SER A 24 3.56 -8.33 4.01
N VAL A 25 2.69 -8.90 4.84
CA VAL A 25 3.08 -9.86 5.90
C VAL A 25 3.71 -11.12 5.31
N ARG A 26 3.16 -11.62 4.20
CA ARG A 26 3.64 -12.85 3.53
C ARG A 26 4.86 -12.61 2.65
N GLY A 27 5.21 -11.36 2.37
CA GLY A 27 6.21 -11.01 1.37
C GLY A 27 5.82 -11.45 -0.04
N ASP A 28 4.51 -11.51 -0.34
CA ASP A 28 4.01 -11.94 -1.64
C ASP A 28 4.13 -10.80 -2.65
N THR A 29 5.30 -10.72 -3.29
CA THR A 29 5.62 -9.65 -4.24
C THR A 29 4.62 -9.59 -5.40
N MET A 30 4.14 -10.72 -5.92
CA MET A 30 3.19 -10.73 -7.05
C MET A 30 1.84 -10.16 -6.63
N ALA A 31 1.35 -10.53 -5.44
CA ALA A 31 0.12 -9.96 -4.90
C ALA A 31 0.27 -8.46 -4.62
N ILE A 32 1.40 -8.04 -4.05
CA ILE A 32 1.69 -6.61 -3.79
C ILE A 32 1.67 -5.80 -5.09
N GLU A 33 2.34 -6.27 -6.15
CA GLU A 33 2.32 -5.57 -7.44
C GLU A 33 0.93 -5.49 -8.06
N SER A 34 0.15 -6.57 -7.97
CA SER A 34 -1.23 -6.59 -8.45
C SER A 34 -2.11 -5.58 -7.70
N LEU A 35 -1.98 -5.52 -6.37
CA LEU A 35 -2.72 -4.58 -5.53
C LEU A 35 -2.32 -3.13 -5.81
N ILE A 36 -1.03 -2.86 -6.04
CA ILE A 36 -0.55 -1.53 -6.44
C ILE A 36 -1.17 -1.12 -7.78
N ALA A 37 -1.27 -2.02 -8.75
CA ALA A 37 -1.92 -1.74 -10.02
C ALA A 37 -3.42 -1.42 -9.86
N GLN A 38 -4.10 -2.07 -8.91
CA GLN A 38 -5.50 -1.77 -8.56
C GLN A 38 -5.66 -0.44 -7.82
N ILE A 39 -4.68 -0.03 -7.01
CA ILE A 39 -4.67 1.25 -6.30
C ILE A 39 -4.41 2.42 -7.27
N ARG A 40 -3.60 2.22 -8.31
CA ARG A 40 -3.21 3.26 -9.27
C ARG A 40 -4.36 4.09 -9.87
N PRO A 41 -5.47 3.52 -10.35
CA PRO A 41 -6.61 4.31 -10.85
C PRO A 41 -7.35 5.09 -9.75
N LEU A 42 -7.24 4.69 -8.48
CA LEU A 42 -7.85 5.39 -7.34
C LEU A 42 -6.96 6.52 -6.83
N ASN A 43 -5.65 6.26 -6.78
CA ASN A 43 -4.65 7.21 -6.30
C ASN A 43 -3.27 6.89 -6.90
N ALA A 44 -2.95 7.53 -8.03
CA ALA A 44 -1.67 7.31 -8.70
C ALA A 44 -0.44 7.69 -7.85
N PRO A 45 -0.41 8.84 -7.14
CA PRO A 45 0.72 9.17 -6.26
C PRO A 45 0.97 8.13 -5.15
N LEU A 46 -0.10 7.60 -4.56
CA LEU A 46 0.02 6.54 -3.55
C LEU A 46 0.54 5.25 -4.16
N ALA A 47 0.04 4.86 -5.34
CA ALA A 47 0.53 3.67 -6.04
C ALA A 47 2.01 3.77 -6.41
N ASP A 48 2.47 4.93 -6.89
CA ASP A 48 3.89 5.15 -7.22
C ASP A 48 4.77 5.06 -5.97
N PHE A 49 4.29 5.60 -4.83
CA PHE A 49 4.97 5.48 -3.55
C PHE A 49 5.04 4.03 -3.06
N LEU A 50 3.93 3.30 -3.11
CA LEU A 50 3.89 1.88 -2.75
C LEU A 50 4.79 1.03 -3.67
N LYS A 51 4.84 1.35 -4.97
CA LYS A 51 5.73 0.68 -5.93
C LYS A 51 7.20 0.89 -5.58
N THR A 52 7.58 2.12 -5.23
CA THR A 52 8.94 2.43 -4.78
C THR A 52 9.34 1.60 -3.56
N LEU A 53 8.45 1.46 -2.57
CA LEU A 53 8.70 0.62 -1.41
C LEU A 53 8.78 -0.86 -1.78
N ALA A 54 7.87 -1.34 -2.64
CA ALA A 54 7.86 -2.73 -3.08
C ALA A 54 9.11 -3.13 -3.87
N ASP A 55 9.61 -2.23 -4.72
CA ASP A 55 10.84 -2.41 -5.51
C ASP A 55 12.10 -2.45 -4.61
N ASN A 56 12.05 -1.80 -3.46
CA ASN A 56 13.09 -1.85 -2.42
C ASN A 56 12.89 -3.00 -1.41
N PHE A 57 11.85 -3.83 -1.58
CA PHE A 57 11.45 -4.86 -0.62
C PHE A 57 11.10 -4.31 0.78
N ASP A 58 10.73 -3.02 0.87
CA ASP A 58 10.38 -2.32 2.12
C ASP A 58 8.93 -2.64 2.57
N TYR A 59 8.57 -3.92 2.62
CA TYR A 59 7.21 -4.36 2.97
C TYR A 59 6.82 -4.00 4.41
N GLY A 60 7.80 -3.87 5.31
CA GLY A 60 7.56 -3.34 6.66
C GLY A 60 7.03 -1.91 6.64
N ARG A 61 7.52 -1.07 5.72
CA ARG A 61 7.03 0.30 5.58
C ARG A 61 5.64 0.33 4.94
N ILE A 62 5.36 -0.57 4.00
CA ILE A 62 4.00 -0.75 3.45
C ILE A 62 3.03 -1.12 4.58
N LEU A 63 3.41 -2.10 5.43
CA LEU A 63 2.63 -2.50 6.60
C LEU A 63 2.33 -1.32 7.51
N GLU A 64 3.34 -0.55 7.92
CA GLU A 64 3.17 0.63 8.77
C GLU A 64 2.14 1.62 8.22
N LEU A 65 2.08 1.80 6.90
CA LEU A 65 1.12 2.70 6.26
C LEU A 65 -0.31 2.17 6.33
N VAL A 66 -0.51 0.86 6.12
CA VAL A 66 -1.85 0.25 6.12
C VAL A 66 -2.39 -0.05 7.53
N ILE A 67 -1.51 -0.33 8.50
CA ILE A 67 -1.93 -0.63 9.89
C ILE A 67 -1.93 0.58 10.82
N LYS A 68 -1.31 1.72 10.45
CA LYS A 68 -1.42 2.95 11.27
C LYS A 68 -2.86 3.42 11.29
N LYS A 69 -3.59 2.97 12.31
CA LYS A 69 -4.76 3.63 12.87
C LYS A 69 -4.30 4.95 13.48
N VAL A 70 -4.11 5.97 12.64
CA VAL A 70 -4.25 7.35 13.10
C VAL A 70 -5.74 7.62 13.34
#